data_AF-I9L955-F1
#
_entry.id   AF-I9L955-F1
#
_cell.length_a   1.000
_cell.length_b   1.000
_cell.length_c   1.000
_cell.angle_alpha   90.00
_cell.angle_beta   90.00
_cell.angle_gamma   90.00
#
_symmetry.space_group_name_H-M   'P 1'
#
loop_
_entity.id
_entity.type
_entity.pdbx_description
1 polymer ?
#
loop_
_entity_poly.entity_id
_entity_poly.type
_entity_poly.pdbx_seq_one_letter_code
_entity_poly.pdbx_strand_id
1 'polypeptide(L)' 'MPPEDATCAPPAPRTRRSIVSDAPPLSAAVPLTPEEVAAASTARGLPIPSACQEGVAANLALLARHAATMRGRPAT' A
#
# COMPACT_ATOMS: atom_id res chain seq x y z
N MET A 1 -18.77 35.68 -4.82
CA MET A 1 -17.35 35.33 -4.64
C MET A 1 -17.18 34.86 -3.20
N PRO A 2 -16.87 33.59 -2.93
CA PRO A 2 -16.39 33.18 -1.61
C PRO A 2 -14.93 33.66 -1.42
N PRO A 3 -14.49 33.98 -0.19
CA PRO A 3 -13.12 34.41 0.07
C PRO A 3 -12.16 33.21 0.08
N GLU A 4 -11.12 33.31 -0.74
CA GLU A 4 -10.02 32.36 -0.83
C GLU A 4 -8.93 32.78 0.15
N ASP A 5 -8.96 32.23 1.36
CA ASP A 5 -7.82 32.31 2.30
C ASP A 5 -7.87 31.12 3.28
N ALA A 6 -7.95 29.91 2.73
CA ALA A 6 -7.64 28.71 3.50
C ALA A 6 -6.11 28.59 3.56
N THR A 7 -5.48 29.37 4.45
CA THR A 7 -4.08 29.18 4.83
C THR A 7 -3.87 27.71 5.19
N CYS A 8 -3.07 27.00 4.40
CA CYS A 8 -2.71 25.62 4.65
C CYS A 8 -1.89 25.55 5.93
N ALA A 9 -2.52 25.19 7.05
CA ALA A 9 -1.80 24.96 8.30
C ALA A 9 -0.85 23.76 8.12
N PRO A 10 0.43 23.86 8.54
CA PRO A 10 1.35 22.75 8.40
C PRO A 10 0.89 21.56 9.27
N PRO A 11 0.99 20.32 8.76
CA PRO A 11 0.62 19.15 9.54
C PRO A 11 1.52 19.01 10.78
N ALA A 12 0.92 18.63 11.91
CA ALA A 12 1.65 18.40 13.15
C ALA A 12 2.78 17.36 12.96
N PRO A 13 3.92 17.50 13.66
CA PRO A 13 5.03 16.57 13.55
C PRO A 13 4.60 15.18 14.02
N ARG A 14 4.57 14.21 13.10
CA ARG A 14 4.35 12.81 13.41
C ARG A 14 5.68 12.18 13.80
N THR A 15 5.80 11.70 15.04
CA THR A 15 6.92 10.86 15.46
C THR A 15 6.95 9.60 14.59
N ARG A 16 8.05 9.41 13.86
CA ARG A 16 8.24 8.29 12.95
C ARG A 16 8.44 7.02 13.79
N ARG A 17 7.37 6.28 14.03
CA ARG A 17 7.45 4.96 14.67
C ARG A 17 8.22 4.03 13.72
N SER A 18 9.44 3.66 14.13
CA SER A 18 10.23 2.68 13.38
C SER A 18 9.56 1.31 13.53
N ILE A 19 9.00 0.81 12.44
CA ILE A 19 8.47 -0.54 12.34
C ILE A 19 9.52 -1.42 11.68
N VAL A 20 10.47 -1.93 12.46
CA VAL A 20 11.29 -3.05 12.00
C VAL A 20 10.37 -4.27 12.06
N SER A 21 10.01 -4.80 10.89
CA SER A 21 9.05 -5.90 10.76
C SER A 21 9.80 -7.22 10.87
N ASP A 22 9.54 -7.97 11.95
CA ASP A 22 10.13 -9.29 12.23
C ASP A 22 9.42 -10.43 11.44
N ALA A 23 8.82 -10.09 10.30
CA ALA A 23 8.04 -11.02 9.51
C ALA A 23 8.98 -11.98 8.74
N PRO A 24 8.69 -13.30 8.71
CA PRO A 24 9.51 -14.27 7.99
C PRO A 24 9.62 -13.92 6.50
N PRO A 25 10.70 -14.32 5.82
CA PRO A 25 10.93 -13.98 4.42
C PRO A 25 9.89 -14.69 3.56
N LEU A 26 8.82 -13.98 3.22
CA LEU A 26 7.84 -14.42 2.25
C LEU A 26 8.50 -14.38 0.88
N SER A 27 8.33 -15.44 0.09
CA SER A 27 8.51 -15.34 -1.36
C SER A 27 7.81 -14.06 -1.85
N ALA A 28 8.60 -13.13 -2.39
CA ALA A 28 8.28 -11.71 -2.57
C ALA A 28 7.30 -11.44 -3.74
N ALA A 29 6.30 -12.30 -3.91
CA ALA A 29 5.22 -12.08 -4.86
C ALA A 29 4.23 -11.07 -4.26
N VAL A 30 3.91 -10.04 -5.04
CA VAL A 30 2.91 -9.03 -4.67
C VAL A 30 1.53 -9.67 -4.84
N PRO A 31 0.64 -9.66 -3.83
CA PRO A 31 -0.76 -10.12 -3.97
C PRO A 31 -1.48 -9.36 -5.09
N LEU A 32 -2.17 -10.05 -5.99
CA LEU A 32 -2.82 -9.45 -7.15
C LEU A 32 -4.33 -9.66 -7.18
N THR A 33 -4.81 -10.74 -6.58
CA THR A 33 -6.24 -11.04 -6.49
C THR A 33 -6.85 -10.54 -5.18
N PRO A 34 -8.15 -10.20 -5.15
CA PRO A 34 -8.83 -9.80 -3.91
C PRO A 34 -8.65 -10.81 -2.76
N GLU A 35 -8.66 -12.10 -3.09
CA GLU A 35 -8.49 -13.20 -2.14
C GLU A 35 -7.08 -13.23 -1.55
N GLU A 36 -6.04 -13.05 -2.38
CA GLU A 36 -4.66 -12.96 -1.92
C GLU A 36 -4.43 -11.70 -1.06
N VAL A 37 -5.06 -10.58 -1.43
CA VAL A 37 -4.99 -9.33 -0.65
C VAL A 37 -5.63 -9.53 0.73
N ALA A 38 -6.81 -10.14 0.79
CA ALA A 38 -7.49 -10.45 2.04
C ALA A 38 -6.65 -11.39 2.92
N ALA A 39 -6.14 -12.50 2.35
CA ALA A 39 -5.28 -13.44 3.07
C ALA A 39 -4.00 -12.76 3.60
N ALA A 40 -3.35 -11.94 2.78
CA ALA A 40 -2.15 -11.19 3.13
C ALA A 40 -2.38 -10.14 4.23
N SER A 41 -3.54 -9.49 4.21
CA SER A 41 -4.00 -8.53 5.22
C SER A 41 -4.26 -9.21 6.55
N THR A 42 -5.01 -10.31 6.56
CA THR A 42 -5.30 -11.11 7.76
C THR A 42 -4.04 -11.69 8.37
N ALA A 43 -3.16 -12.31 7.57
CA ALA A 43 -1.91 -12.90 8.05
C ALA A 43 -0.98 -11.88 8.72
N ARG A 44 -1.08 -10.61 8.34
CA ARG A 44 -0.29 -9.51 8.92
C ARG A 44 -1.00 -8.75 10.04
N GLY A 45 -2.25 -9.09 10.34
CA GLY A 45 -3.06 -8.32 11.31
C GLY A 45 -3.33 -6.88 10.86
N LEU A 46 -3.40 -6.63 9.55
CA LEU A 46 -3.59 -5.31 8.95
C LEU A 46 -4.94 -5.24 8.22
N PRO A 47 -6.09 -5.17 8.93
CA PRO A 47 -7.40 -5.18 8.29
C PRO A 47 -7.57 -3.98 7.35
N ILE A 48 -8.04 -4.24 6.13
CA ILE A 48 -8.29 -3.21 5.11
C ILE A 48 -9.78 -2.85 5.12
N PRO A 49 -10.15 -1.58 5.42
CA PRO A 49 -11.54 -1.13 5.34
C PRO A 49 -12.12 -1.34 3.93
N SER A 50 -13.41 -1.66 3.83
CA SER A 50 -14.08 -1.93 2.54
C SER A 50 -13.92 -0.77 1.55
N ALA A 51 -14.06 0.48 2.02
CA ALA A 51 -13.87 1.69 1.21
C ALA A 51 -12.44 1.85 0.65
N CYS A 52 -11.45 1.14 1.19
CA CYS A 52 -10.06 1.20 0.75
C CYS A 52 -9.65 0.06 -0.19
N GLN A 53 -10.49 -0.96 -0.36
CA GLN A 53 -10.13 -2.20 -1.08
C GLN A 53 -9.69 -1.93 -2.52
N GLU A 54 -10.46 -1.13 -3.27
CA GLU A 54 -10.15 -0.79 -4.66
C GLU A 54 -8.80 -0.08 -4.79
N GLY A 55 -8.55 0.94 -3.94
CA GLY A 55 -7.30 1.68 -3.94
C GLY A 55 -6.09 0.82 -3.56
N VAL A 56 -6.26 -0.09 -2.60
CA VAL A 56 -5.20 -1.04 -2.24
C VAL A 56 -4.90 -1.98 -3.40
N ALA A 57 -5.92 -2.53 -4.07
CA ALA A 57 -5.75 -3.40 -5.22
C ALA A 57 -5.01 -2.69 -6.38
N ALA A 58 -5.39 -1.44 -6.69
CA ALA A 58 -4.73 -0.65 -7.73
C ALA A 58 -3.24 -0.40 -7.41
N ASN A 59 -2.93 -0.08 -6.15
CA ASN A 59 -1.55 0.15 -5.72
C ASN A 59 -0.71 -1.15 -5.77
N LEU A 60 -1.29 -2.28 -5.37
CA LEU A 60 -0.61 -3.57 -5.45
C LEU A 60 -0.35 -4.00 -6.90
N ALA A 61 -1.29 -3.78 -7.81
CA ALA A 61 -1.07 -4.01 -9.24
C ALA A 61 0.09 -3.14 -9.78
N LEU A 62 0.14 -1.87 -9.38
CA LEU A 62 1.25 -0.98 -9.74
C LEU A 62 2.59 -1.51 -9.22
N LEU A 63 2.66 -1.90 -7.94
CA LEU A 63 3.88 -2.44 -7.32
C LEU A 63 4.31 -3.76 -7.96
N ALA A 64 3.38 -4.64 -8.32
CA ALA A 64 3.66 -5.88 -9.01
C ALA A 64 4.34 -5.62 -10.37
N ARG A 65 3.81 -4.65 -11.14
CA ARG A 65 4.42 -4.20 -12.39
C ARG A 65 5.84 -3.69 -12.17
N HIS A 66 6.05 -2.81 -11.19
CA HIS A 66 7.38 -2.27 -10.88
C HIS A 66 8.35 -3.37 -10.47
N ALA A 67 7.88 -4.32 -9.65
CA ALA A 67 8.68 -5.45 -9.22
C ALA A 67 9.01 -6.41 -10.37
N ALA A 68 8.17 -6.54 -11.40
CA ALA A 68 8.48 -7.26 -12.63
C ALA A 68 9.59 -6.54 -13.42
N THR A 69 9.45 -5.22 -13.63
CA THR A 69 10.46 -4.38 -14.30
C THR A 69 11.82 -4.47 -13.60
N MET A 70 11.87 -4.33 -12.27
CA MET A 70 13.11 -4.42 -11.49
C MET A 70 13.78 -5.80 -11.56
N ARG A 71 13.01 -6.84 -11.85
CA ARG A 71 13.51 -8.21 -12.07
C ARG A 71 13.89 -8.47 -13.55
N GLY A 72 13.84 -7.46 -14.41
CA GLY A 72 14.14 -7.59 -15.83
C GLY A 72 13.04 -8.32 -16.63
N ARG A 73 11.83 -8.44 -16.08
CA ARG A 73 10.69 -9.02 -16.80
C ARG A 73 9.86 -7.90 -17.43
N PRO A 74 9.50 -8.00 -18.72
CA PRO A 74 8.60 -7.03 -19.33
C PRO A 74 7.23 -7.09 -18.65
N ALA A 75 6.63 -5.93 -18.40
CA ALA A 75 5.24 -5.82 -17.98
C ALA A 75 4.35 -6.15 -19.19
N THR A 76 3.97 -7.42 -19.32
CA THR A 76 2.99 -7.88 -20.31
C THR A 76 1.58 -7.42 -19.94
#